data_AF-A0A0R1W714-F1
#
_entry.id   AF-A0A0R1W714-F1
#
_cell.length_a   1.000
_cell.length_b   1.000
_cell.length_c   1.000
_cell.angle_alpha   90.00
_cell.angle_beta   90.00
_cell.angle_gamma   90.00
#
_symmetry.space_group_name_H-M   'P 1'
#
loop_
_entity.id
_entity.type
_entity.pdbx_description
1 polymer ?
#
loop_
_entity_poly.entity_id
_entity_poly.type
_entity_poly.pdbx_seq_one_letter_code
_entity_poly.pdbx_strand_id
1 'polypeptide(L)'
;MGISLIGITPWGKIMRSRNDYTDFRYRADAFLSGSIQEKSHDMLIAYNQERYGDAISMAKTMLESTCAYVFHAATGKELAVEFGRKGHSDFTINMYDGAIHTLELFENQLPNFEKSRQIIRDAASLIASISDLRNDSSSNHGGRIRSNPPSEVEALLVMEISEDLTTTMLELLHRYKYPDKENVVGSFITPEPSMKPYSSNAKSRPNRYVIDDDVWNISFELIDGIIESITINFKKFELQTAIDSEFIWNHVSDYLPNDTEYERQISENEFQYYSNVHDKFYSILVQKLNIGMIITISAFEGSL
;
A
#
# COMPACT_ATOMS: atom_id res chain seq x y z
N MET A 1 -5.98 39.75 -37.22
CA MET A 1 -6.43 38.71 -38.19
C MET A 1 -5.30 37.71 -38.34
N GLY A 2 -5.57 36.44 -38.06
CA GLY A 2 -4.59 35.34 -38.15
C GLY A 2 -4.98 34.22 -37.20
N ILE A 3 -5.68 33.23 -37.74
CA ILE A 3 -6.38 32.15 -37.05
C ILE A 3 -5.43 30.98 -36.72
N SER A 4 -5.67 30.37 -35.56
CA SER A 4 -5.39 28.99 -35.11
C SER A 4 -4.85 27.99 -36.13
N LEU A 5 -3.87 27.19 -35.69
CA LEU A 5 -3.92 25.73 -35.85
C LEU A 5 -3.35 25.06 -34.58
N ILE A 6 -4.25 24.44 -33.84
CA ILE A 6 -4.01 23.51 -32.73
C ILE A 6 -3.35 22.26 -33.31
N GLY A 7 -2.16 21.92 -32.81
CA GLY A 7 -1.49 20.64 -33.07
C GLY A 7 -1.45 19.81 -31.79
N ILE A 8 -2.46 18.97 -31.61
CA ILE A 8 -2.45 17.88 -30.62
C ILE A 8 -1.59 16.76 -31.20
N THR A 9 -0.53 16.36 -30.50
CA THR A 9 0.08 15.04 -30.64
C THR A 9 -0.31 14.19 -29.43
N PRO A 10 -0.97 13.02 -29.63
CA PRO A 10 -1.16 12.04 -28.57
C PRO A 10 0.19 11.32 -28.36
N TRP A 11 0.46 10.87 -27.14
CA TRP A 11 1.72 10.22 -26.73
C TRP A 11 2.89 11.17 -26.47
N GLY A 12 2.75 11.97 -25.41
CA GLY A 12 3.90 12.53 -24.71
C GLY A 12 4.73 11.40 -24.13
N LYS A 13 6.01 11.33 -24.54
CA LYS A 13 7.05 10.51 -23.92
C LYS A 13 7.03 10.68 -22.40
N ILE A 14 6.56 9.68 -21.69
CA ILE A 14 6.99 9.44 -20.32
C ILE A 14 8.16 8.46 -20.42
N MET A 15 9.36 8.96 -20.71
CA MET A 15 10.56 8.26 -20.27
C MET A 15 10.65 8.52 -18.78
N ARG A 16 10.12 7.59 -17.96
CA ARG A 16 10.26 7.60 -16.51
C ARG A 16 11.74 7.53 -16.18
N SER A 17 12.22 8.51 -15.41
CA SER A 17 13.63 8.57 -15.01
C SER A 17 13.90 7.54 -13.92
N ARG A 18 15.18 7.20 -13.71
CA ARG A 18 15.70 6.29 -12.66
C ARG A 18 15.21 6.57 -11.21
N ASN A 19 14.50 7.67 -10.97
CA ASN A 19 13.93 8.05 -9.66
C ASN A 19 12.46 7.64 -9.45
N ASP A 20 11.75 7.07 -10.44
CA ASP A 20 10.37 6.58 -10.22
C ASP A 20 10.35 5.16 -9.59
N TYR A 21 11.45 4.40 -9.65
CA TYR A 21 11.57 3.06 -9.06
C TYR A 21 11.54 3.02 -7.53
N THR A 22 11.70 4.18 -6.89
CA THR A 22 11.48 4.34 -5.46
C THR A 22 10.00 4.28 -5.11
N ASP A 23 9.08 4.71 -5.99
CA ASP A 23 7.63 4.81 -5.72
C ASP A 23 6.98 3.44 -5.47
N PHE A 24 7.25 2.42 -6.30
CA PHE A 24 6.72 1.07 -6.04
C PHE A 24 7.33 0.42 -4.79
N ARG A 25 8.64 0.59 -4.55
CA ARG A 25 9.30 0.04 -3.36
C ARG A 25 8.76 0.67 -2.08
N TYR A 26 8.61 1.98 -2.02
CA TYR A 26 8.03 2.66 -0.86
C TYR A 26 6.56 2.27 -0.63
N ARG A 27 5.77 2.08 -1.69
CA ARG A 27 4.39 1.55 -1.57
C ARG A 27 4.37 0.11 -1.06
N ALA A 28 5.24 -0.76 -1.56
CA ALA A 28 5.35 -2.13 -1.08
C ALA A 28 5.92 -2.21 0.36
N ASP A 29 6.77 -1.25 0.77
CA ASP A 29 7.25 -1.06 2.15
C ASP A 29 6.10 -0.72 3.09
N ALA A 30 5.15 0.13 2.68
CA ALA A 30 3.96 0.43 3.48
C ALA A 30 3.02 -0.78 3.72
N PHE A 31 3.12 -1.83 2.89
CA PHE A 31 2.26 -3.03 2.98
C PHE A 31 2.98 -4.29 3.49
N LEU A 32 4.26 -4.17 3.89
CA LEU A 32 5.06 -5.17 4.64
C LEU A 32 5.05 -6.61 4.11
N SER A 33 4.95 -6.82 2.80
CA SER A 33 5.11 -8.17 2.23
C SER A 33 6.49 -8.32 1.59
N GLY A 34 7.44 -8.86 2.37
CA GLY A 34 8.80 -9.11 1.91
C GLY A 34 8.87 -9.96 0.64
N SER A 35 7.93 -10.91 0.46
CA SER A 35 7.85 -11.74 -0.75
C SER A 35 7.49 -10.94 -2.00
N ILE A 36 6.62 -9.93 -1.90
CA ILE A 36 6.25 -9.05 -3.04
C ILE A 36 7.42 -8.12 -3.38
N GLN A 37 8.09 -7.56 -2.36
CA GLN A 37 9.23 -6.65 -2.54
C GLN A 37 10.42 -7.35 -3.19
N GLU A 38 10.78 -8.54 -2.72
CA GLU A 38 11.83 -9.36 -3.31
C GLU A 38 11.55 -9.62 -4.79
N LYS A 39 10.30 -9.94 -5.15
CA LYS A 39 9.94 -10.24 -6.54
C LYS A 39 9.99 -9.00 -7.44
N SER A 40 9.59 -7.83 -6.96
CA SER A 40 9.79 -6.58 -7.69
C SER A 40 11.29 -6.26 -7.88
N HIS A 41 12.11 -6.47 -6.85
CA HIS A 41 13.55 -6.30 -6.95
C HIS A 41 14.19 -7.25 -7.98
N ASP A 42 13.87 -8.53 -7.90
CA ASP A 42 14.35 -9.58 -8.80
C ASP A 42 13.91 -9.33 -10.25
N MET A 43 12.66 -8.87 -10.44
CA MET A 43 12.10 -8.49 -11.73
C MET A 43 12.93 -7.39 -12.40
N LEU A 44 13.28 -6.33 -11.66
CA LEU A 44 14.09 -5.24 -12.16
C LEU A 44 15.53 -5.68 -12.45
N ILE A 45 16.12 -6.53 -11.62
CA ILE A 45 17.44 -7.10 -11.90
C ILE A 45 17.40 -7.89 -13.21
N ALA A 46 16.41 -8.76 -13.39
CA ALA A 46 16.26 -9.57 -14.60
C ALA A 46 16.10 -8.70 -15.85
N TYR A 47 15.26 -7.66 -15.78
CA TYR A 47 15.07 -6.73 -16.89
C TYR A 47 16.36 -6.01 -17.28
N ASN A 48 17.09 -5.45 -16.30
CA ASN A 48 18.35 -4.74 -16.55
C ASN A 48 19.49 -5.64 -17.05
N GLN A 49 19.35 -6.96 -16.87
CA GLN A 49 20.26 -7.98 -17.39
C GLN A 49 19.78 -8.55 -18.74
N GLU A 50 18.77 -7.94 -19.36
CA GLU A 50 18.18 -8.38 -20.64
C GLU A 50 17.55 -9.78 -20.58
N ARG A 51 17.26 -10.27 -19.36
CA ARG A 51 16.57 -11.55 -19.11
C ARG A 51 15.06 -11.35 -19.06
N TYR A 52 14.48 -10.95 -20.19
CA TYR A 52 13.08 -10.53 -20.29
C TYR A 52 12.06 -11.62 -19.90
N GLY A 53 12.33 -12.88 -20.22
CA GLY A 53 11.50 -14.01 -19.79
C GLY A 53 11.51 -14.19 -18.26
N ASP A 54 12.65 -13.98 -17.63
CA ASP A 54 12.78 -14.04 -16.17
C ASP A 54 12.07 -12.84 -15.52
N ALA A 55 12.17 -11.65 -16.11
CA ALA A 55 11.44 -10.46 -15.64
C ALA A 55 9.91 -10.69 -15.67
N ILE A 56 9.37 -11.22 -16.77
CA ILE A 56 7.95 -11.59 -16.88
C ILE A 56 7.58 -12.67 -15.85
N SER A 57 8.47 -13.66 -15.60
CA SER A 57 8.22 -14.69 -14.59
C SER A 57 8.18 -14.11 -13.17
N MET A 58 9.02 -13.13 -12.86
CA MET A 58 8.98 -12.44 -11.57
C MET A 58 7.73 -11.56 -11.43
N ALA A 59 7.31 -10.87 -12.50
CA ALA A 59 6.07 -10.09 -12.54
C ALA A 59 4.84 -10.97 -12.25
N LYS A 60 4.75 -12.14 -12.89
CA LYS A 60 3.73 -13.16 -12.61
C LYS A 60 3.76 -13.60 -11.15
N THR A 61 4.93 -13.94 -10.63
CA THR A 61 5.10 -14.44 -9.25
C THR A 61 4.75 -13.36 -8.22
N MET A 62 5.02 -12.09 -8.54
CA MET A 62 4.61 -10.94 -7.75
C MET A 62 3.08 -10.87 -7.66
N LEU A 63 2.36 -10.94 -8.79
CA LEU A 63 0.90 -10.98 -8.80
C LEU A 63 0.31 -12.18 -8.03
N GLU A 64 0.93 -13.36 -8.15
CA GLU A 64 0.57 -14.57 -7.37
C GLU A 64 0.69 -14.32 -5.87
N SER A 65 1.83 -13.80 -5.46
CA SER A 65 2.13 -13.50 -4.06
C SER A 65 1.18 -12.43 -3.51
N THR A 66 0.86 -11.41 -4.31
CA THR A 66 -0.10 -10.37 -3.93
C THR A 66 -1.49 -10.93 -3.72
N CYS A 67 -2.00 -11.78 -4.64
CA CYS A 67 -3.32 -12.39 -4.48
C CYS A 67 -3.39 -13.24 -3.20
N ALA A 68 -2.39 -14.09 -2.98
CA ALA A 68 -2.32 -14.93 -1.79
C ALA A 68 -2.25 -14.09 -0.51
N TYR A 69 -1.38 -13.08 -0.47
CA TYR A 69 -1.22 -12.19 0.68
C TYR A 69 -2.50 -11.42 0.99
N VAL A 70 -3.12 -10.80 -0.01
CA VAL A 70 -4.34 -10.02 0.16
C VAL A 70 -5.49 -10.89 0.67
N PHE A 71 -5.65 -12.07 0.09
CA PHE A 71 -6.67 -13.00 0.51
C PHE A 71 -6.46 -13.48 1.95
N HIS A 72 -5.24 -13.90 2.29
CA HIS A 72 -4.88 -14.31 3.65
C HIS A 72 -5.10 -13.17 4.65
N ALA A 73 -4.60 -11.97 4.33
CA ALA A 73 -4.72 -10.83 5.20
C ALA A 73 -6.18 -10.44 5.47
N ALA A 74 -7.06 -10.54 4.47
CA ALA A 74 -8.48 -10.19 4.61
C ALA A 74 -9.33 -11.28 5.29
N THR A 75 -8.95 -12.56 5.20
CA THR A 75 -9.81 -13.69 5.60
C THR A 75 -9.23 -14.59 6.70
N GLY A 76 -7.92 -14.51 6.95
CA GLY A 76 -7.17 -15.43 7.81
C GLY A 76 -6.97 -16.83 7.22
N LYS A 77 -7.24 -17.01 5.91
CA LYS A 77 -7.21 -18.32 5.23
C LYS A 77 -6.30 -18.31 4.01
N GLU A 78 -5.84 -19.48 3.61
CA GLU A 78 -5.03 -19.65 2.40
C GLU A 78 -5.90 -19.81 1.15
N LEU A 79 -5.71 -18.90 0.18
CA LEU A 79 -6.48 -18.84 -1.07
C LEU A 79 -6.51 -20.18 -1.81
N ALA A 80 -5.33 -20.81 -1.96
CA ALA A 80 -5.19 -22.08 -2.64
C ALA A 80 -5.87 -23.23 -1.89
N VAL A 81 -5.92 -23.19 -0.56
CA VAL A 81 -6.59 -24.22 0.25
C VAL A 81 -8.11 -24.10 0.13
N GLU A 82 -8.64 -22.88 0.06
CA GLU A 82 -10.08 -22.64 0.04
C GLU A 82 -10.71 -22.86 -1.35
N PHE A 83 -10.04 -22.40 -2.42
CA PHE A 83 -10.59 -22.43 -3.77
C PHE A 83 -9.76 -23.22 -4.78
N GLY A 84 -8.53 -23.62 -4.40
CA GLY A 84 -7.65 -24.37 -5.27
C GLY A 84 -8.04 -25.85 -5.41
N ARG A 85 -7.40 -26.50 -6.38
CA ARG A 85 -7.49 -27.94 -6.57
C ARG A 85 -6.35 -28.62 -5.81
N LYS A 86 -6.68 -29.68 -5.08
CA LYS A 86 -5.68 -30.52 -4.42
C LYS A 86 -4.86 -31.29 -5.46
N GLY A 87 -3.57 -30.99 -5.54
CA GLY A 87 -2.56 -31.74 -6.28
C GLY A 87 -1.99 -32.91 -5.46
N HIS A 88 -0.91 -33.51 -5.96
CA HIS A 88 -0.24 -34.63 -5.28
C HIS A 88 0.46 -34.22 -3.97
N SER A 89 1.01 -33.01 -3.90
CA SER A 89 1.77 -32.51 -2.74
C SER A 89 1.23 -31.20 -2.18
N ASP A 90 0.41 -30.45 -2.93
CA ASP A 90 -0.03 -29.12 -2.55
C ASP A 90 -1.34 -28.73 -3.24
N PHE A 91 -1.95 -27.62 -2.82
CA PHE A 91 -3.10 -27.01 -3.49
C PHE A 91 -2.65 -25.99 -4.54
N THR A 92 -3.32 -25.98 -5.69
CA THR A 92 -3.02 -25.02 -6.77
C THR A 92 -4.29 -24.35 -7.25
N ILE A 93 -4.26 -23.03 -7.39
CA ILE A 93 -5.32 -22.23 -8.01
C ILE A 93 -4.79 -21.59 -9.29
N ASN A 94 -5.63 -21.44 -10.31
CA ASN A 94 -5.22 -20.71 -11.51
C ASN A 94 -5.30 -19.20 -11.27
N MET A 95 -4.55 -18.44 -12.08
CA MET A 95 -4.41 -17.00 -11.88
C MET A 95 -5.70 -16.21 -12.02
N TYR A 96 -6.56 -16.59 -12.95
CA TYR A 96 -7.83 -15.92 -13.14
C TYR A 96 -8.70 -16.06 -11.89
N ASP A 97 -8.92 -17.30 -11.45
CA ASP A 97 -9.76 -17.59 -10.28
C ASP A 97 -9.16 -17.00 -9.00
N GLY A 98 -7.83 -17.08 -8.85
CA GLY A 98 -7.13 -16.46 -7.71
C GLY A 98 -7.33 -14.95 -7.66
N ALA A 99 -7.21 -14.26 -8.79
CA ALA A 99 -7.44 -12.82 -8.87
C ALA A 99 -8.90 -12.45 -8.63
N ILE A 100 -9.87 -13.19 -9.19
CA ILE A 100 -11.31 -12.97 -8.98
C ILE A 100 -11.65 -13.09 -7.49
N HIS A 101 -11.30 -14.22 -6.87
CA HIS A 101 -11.64 -14.46 -5.47
C HIS A 101 -10.99 -13.45 -4.53
N THR A 102 -9.81 -12.95 -4.86
CA THR A 102 -9.14 -11.90 -4.10
C THR A 102 -9.84 -10.55 -4.26
N LEU A 103 -10.10 -10.12 -5.50
CA LEU A 103 -10.68 -8.79 -5.77
C LEU A 103 -12.15 -8.68 -5.35
N GLU A 104 -12.91 -9.79 -5.40
CA GLU A 104 -14.31 -9.81 -4.96
C GLU A 104 -14.46 -9.70 -3.42
N LEU A 105 -13.39 -9.89 -2.63
CA LEU A 105 -13.41 -9.61 -1.17
C LEU A 105 -13.82 -8.16 -0.87
N PHE A 106 -13.53 -7.25 -1.79
CA PHE A 106 -13.79 -5.82 -1.64
C PHE A 106 -15.22 -5.41 -2.06
N GLU A 107 -16.10 -6.35 -2.42
CA GLU A 107 -17.49 -6.09 -2.85
C GLU A 107 -18.22 -5.09 -1.95
N ASN A 108 -18.14 -5.29 -0.62
CA ASN A 108 -18.85 -4.46 0.36
C ASN A 108 -18.39 -2.98 0.36
N GLN A 109 -17.22 -2.69 -0.20
CA GLN A 109 -16.68 -1.32 -0.30
C GLN A 109 -16.96 -0.67 -1.66
N LEU A 110 -17.61 -1.40 -2.58
CA LEU A 110 -17.86 -0.97 -3.95
C LEU A 110 -19.37 -0.66 -4.13
N PRO A 111 -19.81 0.60 -3.90
CA PRO A 111 -21.24 0.95 -3.94
C PRO A 111 -21.90 0.74 -5.31
N ASN A 112 -21.10 0.59 -6.38
CA ASN A 112 -21.57 0.27 -7.74
C ASN A 112 -21.08 -1.11 -8.20
N PHE A 113 -21.14 -2.11 -7.31
CA PHE A 113 -20.47 -3.39 -7.51
C PHE A 113 -20.75 -4.06 -8.86
N GLU A 114 -21.97 -4.04 -9.38
CA GLU A 114 -22.26 -4.66 -10.68
C GLU A 114 -21.40 -4.11 -11.84
N LYS A 115 -21.09 -2.80 -11.82
CA LYS A 115 -20.17 -2.21 -12.80
C LYS A 115 -18.72 -2.51 -12.43
N SER A 116 -18.38 -2.42 -11.15
CA SER A 116 -17.04 -2.72 -10.66
C SER A 116 -16.64 -4.19 -10.88
N ARG A 117 -17.61 -5.11 -10.89
CA ARG A 117 -17.41 -6.55 -11.12
C ARG A 117 -16.88 -6.81 -12.53
N GLN A 118 -17.31 -6.03 -13.53
CA GLN A 118 -16.72 -6.13 -14.87
C GLN A 118 -15.25 -5.68 -14.85
N ILE A 119 -14.93 -4.59 -14.15
CA ILE A 119 -13.54 -4.12 -14.00
C ILE A 119 -12.68 -5.20 -13.31
N ILE A 120 -13.21 -5.84 -12.27
CA ILE A 120 -12.55 -6.96 -11.58
C ILE A 120 -12.27 -8.12 -12.54
N ARG A 121 -13.25 -8.50 -13.37
CA ARG A 121 -13.08 -9.56 -14.37
C ARG A 121 -12.04 -9.22 -15.43
N ASP A 122 -12.01 -7.97 -15.88
CA ASP A 122 -11.04 -7.51 -16.87
C ASP A 122 -9.63 -7.51 -16.28
N ALA A 123 -9.47 -7.07 -15.01
CA ALA A 123 -8.20 -7.14 -14.29
C ALA A 123 -7.73 -8.59 -14.10
N ALA A 124 -8.61 -9.51 -13.67
CA ALA A 124 -8.28 -10.92 -13.55
C ALA A 124 -7.90 -11.56 -14.89
N SER A 125 -8.57 -11.18 -15.98
CA SER A 125 -8.23 -11.61 -17.33
C SER A 125 -6.84 -11.12 -17.76
N LEU A 126 -6.47 -9.89 -17.39
CA LEU A 126 -5.16 -9.33 -17.67
C LEU A 126 -4.06 -10.07 -16.90
N ILE A 127 -4.29 -10.37 -15.62
CA ILE A 127 -3.39 -11.18 -14.78
C ILE A 127 -3.20 -12.59 -15.39
N ALA A 128 -4.29 -13.22 -15.82
CA ALA A 128 -4.22 -14.53 -16.49
C ALA A 128 -3.42 -14.46 -17.80
N SER A 129 -3.62 -13.40 -18.60
CA SER A 129 -2.89 -13.20 -19.86
C SER A 129 -1.38 -13.04 -19.65
N ILE A 130 -0.96 -12.36 -18.58
CA ILE A 130 0.45 -12.25 -18.17
C ILE A 130 1.02 -13.63 -17.83
N SER A 131 0.25 -14.44 -17.12
CA SER A 131 0.64 -15.81 -16.78
C SER A 131 0.78 -16.70 -18.02
N ASP A 132 -0.11 -16.56 -18.99
CA ASP A 132 -0.06 -17.33 -20.25
C ASP A 132 1.14 -16.91 -21.12
N LEU A 133 1.42 -15.61 -21.23
CA LEU A 133 2.59 -15.10 -21.94
C LEU A 133 3.90 -15.67 -21.38
N ARG A 134 4.00 -15.84 -20.05
CA ARG A 134 5.11 -16.54 -19.41
C ARG A 134 5.19 -18.00 -19.84
N ASN A 135 4.05 -18.70 -19.88
CA ASN A 135 4.02 -20.12 -20.22
C ASN A 135 4.44 -20.36 -21.68
N ASP A 136 4.00 -19.50 -22.60
CA ASP A 136 4.34 -19.53 -24.03
C ASP A 136 5.81 -19.17 -24.31
N SER A 137 6.40 -18.29 -23.49
CA SER A 137 7.81 -17.90 -23.59
C SER A 137 8.77 -18.88 -22.88
N SER A 138 8.26 -19.71 -21.96
CA SER A 138 9.04 -20.76 -21.30
C SER A 138 9.14 -22.01 -22.17
N SER A 139 10.27 -22.71 -22.14
CA SER A 139 10.56 -23.93 -22.93
C SER A 139 9.67 -25.16 -22.58
N ASN A 140 8.55 -24.95 -21.90
CA ASN A 140 7.72 -25.98 -21.28
C ASN A 140 6.75 -26.69 -22.24
N HIS A 141 6.66 -26.26 -23.49
CA HIS A 141 6.04 -27.05 -24.54
C HIS A 141 7.11 -27.93 -25.20
N GLY A 142 7.11 -29.23 -24.86
CA GLY A 142 8.11 -30.20 -25.30
C GLY A 142 8.54 -30.01 -26.76
N GLY A 143 9.86 -30.02 -27.00
CA GLY A 143 10.68 -29.45 -28.09
C GLY A 143 10.21 -29.46 -29.56
N ARG A 144 8.92 -29.31 -29.81
CA ARG A 144 8.26 -29.34 -31.11
C ARG A 144 7.77 -27.95 -31.55
N ILE A 145 7.64 -27.00 -30.62
CA ILE A 145 7.28 -25.61 -30.89
C ILE A 145 8.47 -24.73 -30.45
N ARG A 146 8.97 -23.86 -31.34
CA ARG A 146 10.01 -22.87 -30.98
C ARG A 146 9.38 -21.85 -30.04
N SER A 147 9.95 -21.69 -28.84
CA SER A 147 9.61 -20.58 -27.94
C SER A 147 9.93 -19.25 -28.62
N ASN A 148 8.99 -18.30 -28.62
CA ASN A 148 9.28 -16.93 -29.01
C ASN A 148 9.68 -16.15 -27.75
N PRO A 149 10.97 -15.80 -27.57
CA PRO A 149 11.39 -15.07 -26.38
C PRO A 149 10.74 -13.68 -26.38
N PRO A 150 10.31 -13.17 -25.21
CA PRO A 150 9.70 -11.87 -25.10
C PRO A 150 10.73 -10.78 -25.41
N SER A 151 10.26 -9.73 -26.08
CA SER A 151 11.03 -8.51 -26.33
C SER A 151 11.13 -7.64 -25.08
N GLU A 152 12.06 -6.69 -25.12
CA GLU A 152 12.20 -5.64 -24.09
C GLU A 152 10.88 -4.91 -23.83
N VAL A 153 10.17 -4.52 -24.90
CA VAL A 153 8.91 -3.77 -24.81
C VAL A 153 7.79 -4.61 -24.20
N GLU A 154 7.71 -5.90 -24.54
CA GLU A 154 6.74 -6.81 -23.94
C GLU A 154 7.01 -7.02 -22.44
N ALA A 155 8.27 -7.19 -22.05
CA ALA A 155 8.63 -7.28 -20.64
C ALA A 155 8.32 -6.00 -19.88
N LEU A 156 8.64 -4.83 -20.44
CA LEU A 156 8.33 -3.54 -19.81
C LEU A 156 6.83 -3.36 -19.60
N LEU A 157 6.02 -3.67 -20.62
CA LEU A 157 4.56 -3.58 -20.53
C LEU A 157 4.01 -4.46 -19.41
N VAL A 158 4.48 -5.71 -19.33
CA VAL A 158 4.05 -6.67 -18.31
C VAL A 158 4.44 -6.22 -16.91
N MET A 159 5.68 -5.72 -16.75
CA MET A 159 6.18 -5.25 -15.46
C MET A 159 5.34 -4.09 -14.93
N GLU A 160 5.13 -3.05 -15.73
CA GLU A 160 4.36 -1.86 -15.32
C GLU A 160 2.91 -2.21 -14.95
N ILE A 161 2.25 -3.05 -15.77
CA ILE A 161 0.88 -3.52 -15.46
C ILE A 161 0.86 -4.34 -14.16
N SER A 162 1.86 -5.19 -13.94
CA SER A 162 1.92 -6.03 -12.75
C SER A 162 2.15 -5.22 -11.47
N GLU A 163 2.98 -4.18 -11.53
CA GLU A 163 3.21 -3.23 -10.44
C GLU A 163 1.94 -2.44 -10.11
N ASP A 164 1.25 -1.90 -11.13
CA ASP A 164 0.00 -1.14 -10.94
C ASP A 164 -1.11 -2.01 -10.35
N LEU A 165 -1.28 -3.24 -10.84
CA LEU A 165 -2.28 -4.18 -10.30
C LEU A 165 -1.95 -4.62 -8.88
N THR A 166 -0.67 -4.90 -8.61
CA THR A 166 -0.21 -5.25 -7.25
C THR A 166 -0.48 -4.11 -6.28
N THR A 167 -0.09 -2.90 -6.65
CA THR A 167 -0.31 -1.70 -5.85
C THR A 167 -1.81 -1.49 -5.60
N THR A 168 -2.64 -1.60 -6.64
CA THR A 168 -4.10 -1.45 -6.52
C THR A 168 -4.70 -2.45 -5.54
N MET A 169 -4.31 -3.72 -5.60
CA MET A 169 -4.80 -4.75 -4.67
C MET A 169 -4.38 -4.49 -3.23
N LEU A 170 -3.15 -4.03 -3.01
CA LEU A 170 -2.66 -3.67 -1.68
C LEU A 170 -3.35 -2.42 -1.12
N GLU A 171 -3.59 -1.40 -1.96
CA GLU A 171 -4.36 -0.21 -1.57
C GLU A 171 -5.82 -0.56 -1.22
N LEU A 172 -6.44 -1.47 -1.97
CA LEU A 172 -7.78 -1.98 -1.66
C LEU A 172 -7.78 -2.79 -0.36
N LEU A 173 -6.82 -3.69 -0.15
CA LEU A 173 -6.66 -4.41 1.12
C LEU A 173 -6.53 -3.45 2.30
N HIS A 174 -5.72 -2.43 2.11
CA HIS A 174 -5.51 -1.43 3.14
C HIS A 174 -6.81 -0.71 3.49
N ARG A 175 -7.55 -0.20 2.50
CA ARG A 175 -8.88 0.39 2.75
C ARG A 175 -9.88 -0.63 3.31
N TYR A 176 -9.74 -1.90 2.96
CA TYR A 176 -10.54 -2.99 3.50
C TYR A 176 -10.29 -3.23 4.98
N LYS A 177 -9.02 -3.20 5.40
CA LYS A 177 -8.62 -3.35 6.80
C LYS A 177 -8.82 -2.11 7.65
N TYR A 178 -8.85 -0.90 7.06
CA TYR A 178 -9.09 0.37 7.75
C TYR A 178 -10.51 0.94 7.50
N PRO A 179 -11.60 0.31 7.99
CA PRO A 179 -12.94 0.77 7.64
C PRO A 179 -13.49 1.93 8.48
N ASP A 180 -12.92 2.31 9.63
CA ASP A 180 -13.75 3.06 10.61
C ASP A 180 -13.33 4.50 10.94
N LYS A 181 -12.14 4.96 10.56
CA LYS A 181 -11.69 6.33 10.87
C LYS A 181 -10.70 6.88 9.85
N GLU A 182 -10.97 8.07 9.34
CA GLU A 182 -10.07 8.82 8.46
C GLU A 182 -8.98 9.52 9.27
N ASN A 183 -7.83 9.79 8.62
CA ASN A 183 -6.75 10.61 9.18
C ASN A 183 -6.15 10.09 10.50
N VAL A 184 -6.16 8.77 10.71
CA VAL A 184 -5.45 8.07 11.80
C VAL A 184 -4.09 7.55 11.34
N VAL A 185 -3.18 7.25 12.27
CA VAL A 185 -1.90 6.62 11.95
C VAL A 185 -2.14 5.29 11.24
N GLY A 186 -1.46 5.12 10.11
CA GLY A 186 -1.61 4.00 9.21
C GLY A 186 -2.70 4.19 8.15
N SER A 187 -3.56 5.21 8.21
CA SER A 187 -4.58 5.44 7.17
C SER A 187 -4.07 6.32 6.02
N PHE A 188 -4.75 6.31 4.88
CA PHE A 188 -4.52 7.31 3.84
C PHE A 188 -4.99 8.69 4.31
N ILE A 189 -4.17 9.71 4.07
CA ILE A 189 -4.57 11.09 4.32
C ILE A 189 -5.79 11.45 3.46
N THR A 190 -6.80 12.01 4.11
CA THR A 190 -7.98 12.60 3.50
C THR A 190 -7.95 14.09 3.81
N PRO A 191 -7.38 14.94 2.91
CA PRO A 191 -7.13 16.34 3.22
C PRO A 191 -8.41 17.13 3.48
N GLU A 192 -8.47 17.78 4.63
CA GLU A 192 -9.55 18.69 5.00
C GLU A 192 -9.21 20.15 4.68
N PRO A 193 -10.20 21.07 4.57
CA PRO A 193 -9.93 22.49 4.31
C PRO A 193 -9.00 23.17 5.34
N SER A 194 -8.97 22.67 6.57
CA SER A 194 -8.10 23.13 7.66
C SER A 194 -6.64 22.69 7.50
N MET A 195 -6.39 21.66 6.69
CA MET A 195 -5.08 21.05 6.50
C MET A 195 -4.29 21.77 5.41
N LYS A 196 -3.17 22.36 5.80
CA LYS A 196 -2.25 23.00 4.85
C LYS A 196 -1.17 22.00 4.42
N PRO A 197 -1.03 21.73 3.10
CA PRO A 197 0.05 20.88 2.63
C PRO A 197 1.38 21.60 2.85
N TYR A 198 2.33 20.89 3.44
CA TYR A 198 3.72 21.29 3.48
C TYR A 198 4.45 20.49 2.42
N SER A 199 4.85 21.15 1.34
CA SER A 199 5.73 20.53 0.34
C SER A 199 7.01 21.34 0.23
N SER A 200 8.16 20.67 0.35
CA SER A 200 9.46 21.27 0.08
C SER A 200 9.63 21.63 -1.40
N ASN A 201 8.81 21.08 -2.30
CA ASN A 201 8.80 21.38 -3.73
C ASN A 201 7.37 21.33 -4.31
N ALA A 202 6.95 22.37 -5.04
CA ALA A 202 5.61 22.46 -5.65
C ALA A 202 5.27 21.37 -6.70
N LYS A 203 6.20 20.46 -7.02
CA LYS A 203 6.04 19.37 -7.99
C LYS A 203 5.92 17.98 -7.38
N SER A 204 6.17 17.81 -6.08
CA SER A 204 6.02 16.53 -5.38
C SER A 204 4.69 16.49 -4.62
N ARG A 205 4.15 15.28 -4.42
CA ARG A 205 3.06 15.07 -3.46
C ARG A 205 3.49 15.62 -2.09
N PRO A 206 2.60 16.24 -1.30
CA PRO A 206 2.94 16.70 0.04
C PRO A 206 3.38 15.52 0.89
N ASN A 207 4.51 15.64 1.55
CA ASN A 207 5.00 14.66 2.53
C ASN A 207 4.49 14.96 3.94
N ARG A 208 3.77 16.07 4.12
CA ARG A 208 3.21 16.47 5.39
C ARG A 208 2.00 17.38 5.22
N TYR A 209 1.01 17.23 6.10
CA TYR A 209 -0.07 18.20 6.28
C TYR A 209 -0.02 18.78 7.68
N VAL A 210 -0.42 20.05 7.82
CA VAL A 210 -0.42 20.75 9.10
C VAL A 210 -1.75 21.44 9.32
N ILE A 211 -2.37 21.19 10.48
CA ILE A 211 -3.46 22.00 11.03
C ILE A 211 -2.84 22.92 12.07
N ASP A 212 -3.09 24.22 11.94
CA ASP A 212 -2.52 25.23 12.83
C ASP A 212 -3.64 26.08 13.44
N ASP A 213 -3.89 25.87 14.73
CA ASP A 213 -4.86 26.59 15.55
C ASP A 213 -4.14 27.44 16.62
N ASP A 214 -4.86 28.30 17.34
CA ASP A 214 -4.31 29.10 18.43
C ASP A 214 -3.89 28.26 19.64
N VAL A 215 -4.54 27.11 19.86
CA VAL A 215 -4.29 26.24 21.02
C VAL A 215 -3.27 25.15 20.70
N TRP A 216 -3.34 24.58 19.50
CA TRP A 216 -2.53 23.43 19.11
C TRP A 216 -2.10 23.48 17.65
N ASN A 217 -1.06 22.73 17.34
CA ASN A 217 -0.61 22.45 15.98
C ASN A 217 -0.57 20.93 15.80
N ILE A 218 -1.20 20.42 14.75
CA ILE A 218 -1.15 18.99 14.41
C ILE A 218 -0.46 18.82 13.07
N SER A 219 0.55 17.95 13.06
CA SER A 219 1.31 17.59 11.86
C SER A 219 1.08 16.12 11.54
N PHE A 220 0.69 15.85 10.29
CA PHE A 220 0.54 14.49 9.73
C PHE A 220 1.72 14.25 8.80
N GLU A 221 2.65 13.39 9.18
CA GLU A 221 3.79 13.01 8.33
C GLU A 221 3.42 11.80 7.47
N LEU A 222 3.74 11.90 6.18
CA LEU A 222 3.27 10.95 5.17
C LEU A 222 4.42 10.25 4.45
N ILE A 223 4.24 8.95 4.21
CA ILE A 223 4.94 8.20 3.17
C ILE A 223 3.89 7.75 2.15
N ASP A 224 4.05 8.21 0.91
CA ASP A 224 3.14 7.92 -0.22
C ASP A 224 1.64 8.15 0.04
N GLY A 225 1.34 9.11 0.92
CA GLY A 225 -0.03 9.46 1.28
C GLY A 225 -0.60 8.66 2.44
N ILE A 226 0.14 7.70 2.99
CA ILE A 226 -0.18 6.99 4.24
C ILE A 226 0.43 7.76 5.40
N ILE A 227 -0.33 7.90 6.49
CA ILE A 227 0.10 8.61 7.69
C ILE A 227 1.02 7.71 8.52
N GLU A 228 2.30 8.04 8.56
CA GLU A 228 3.29 7.32 9.37
C GLU A 228 3.29 7.77 10.82
N SER A 229 3.18 9.09 11.01
CA SER A 229 3.18 9.70 12.33
C SER A 229 2.25 10.89 12.38
N ILE A 230 1.67 11.11 13.55
CA ILE A 230 0.91 12.31 13.89
C ILE A 230 1.56 12.95 15.10
N THR A 231 1.88 14.24 14.99
CA THR A 231 2.44 15.02 16.10
C THR A 231 1.48 16.13 16.49
N ILE A 232 1.07 16.14 17.75
CA ILE A 232 0.22 17.16 18.37
C ILE A 232 1.10 18.03 19.27
N ASN A 233 1.22 19.31 18.95
CA ASN A 233 1.95 20.29 19.73
C ASN A 233 0.96 21.26 20.40
N PHE A 234 0.86 21.19 21.72
CA PHE A 234 0.03 22.07 22.53
C PHE A 234 0.81 23.36 22.84
N LYS A 235 0.38 24.49 22.26
CA LYS A 235 1.13 25.78 22.32
C LYS A 235 1.06 26.47 23.68
N LYS A 236 -0.04 26.29 24.42
CA LYS A 236 -0.32 26.93 25.71
C LYS A 236 -1.03 25.96 26.64
N PHE A 237 -0.28 25.01 27.19
CA PHE A 237 -0.81 24.06 28.15
C PHE A 237 -0.01 24.15 29.45
N GLU A 238 -0.62 24.71 30.50
CA GLU A 238 -0.07 24.59 31.85
C GLU A 238 -0.47 23.22 32.39
N LEU A 239 0.48 22.28 32.43
CA LEU A 239 0.27 20.95 32.98
C LEU A 239 0.07 21.04 34.50
N GLN A 240 -1.18 21.19 34.94
CA GLN A 240 -1.57 21.04 36.35
C GLN A 240 -1.97 19.60 36.69
N THR A 241 -2.24 18.77 35.68
CA THR A 241 -2.69 17.38 35.82
C THR A 241 -1.56 16.39 35.60
N ALA A 242 -1.59 15.25 36.30
CA ALA A 242 -0.70 14.13 36.02
C ALA A 242 -0.97 13.61 34.60
N ILE A 243 0.10 13.30 33.85
CA ILE A 243 0.00 12.67 32.54
C ILE A 243 -0.09 11.16 32.78
N ASP A 244 -1.30 10.64 32.79
CA ASP A 244 -1.58 9.21 32.89
C ASP A 244 -2.20 8.67 31.59
N SER A 245 -2.49 7.37 31.54
CA SER A 245 -3.05 6.71 30.35
C SER A 245 -4.42 7.28 29.94
N GLU A 246 -5.23 7.75 30.90
CA GLU A 246 -6.54 8.35 30.62
C GLU A 246 -6.37 9.73 29.96
N PHE A 247 -5.47 10.56 30.51
CA PHE A 247 -5.12 11.83 29.89
C PHE A 247 -4.62 11.63 28.46
N ILE A 248 -3.71 10.67 28.22
CA ILE A 248 -3.20 10.39 26.88
C ILE A 248 -4.31 9.92 25.95
N TRP A 249 -5.10 8.93 26.36
CA TRP A 249 -6.18 8.39 25.54
C TRP A 249 -7.16 9.46 25.05
N ASN A 250 -7.54 10.40 25.94
CA ASN A 250 -8.45 11.50 25.62
C ASN A 250 -7.91 12.46 24.53
N HIS A 251 -6.61 12.47 24.27
CA HIS A 251 -5.99 13.35 23.27
C HIS A 251 -5.51 12.60 22.02
N VAL A 252 -5.37 11.27 22.06
CA VAL A 252 -4.80 10.48 20.95
C VAL A 252 -5.77 9.51 20.29
N SER A 253 -6.88 9.16 20.95
CA SER A 253 -7.88 8.21 20.40
C SER A 253 -8.49 8.69 19.07
N ASP A 254 -8.44 9.99 18.78
CA ASP A 254 -8.83 10.55 17.49
C ASP A 254 -7.90 10.24 16.33
N TYR A 255 -6.71 9.75 16.62
CA TYR A 255 -5.63 9.52 15.66
C TYR A 255 -5.18 8.05 15.63
N LEU A 256 -5.94 7.17 16.28
CA LEU A 256 -5.74 5.72 16.34
C LEU A 256 -6.95 4.99 15.74
N PRO A 257 -6.79 3.75 15.22
CA PRO A 257 -7.91 2.89 14.85
C PRO A 257 -8.90 2.67 15.99
N ASN A 258 -10.19 2.49 15.68
CA ASN A 258 -11.25 2.39 16.69
C ASN A 258 -11.13 1.16 17.62
N ASP A 259 -10.48 0.09 17.17
CA ASP A 259 -10.28 -1.13 17.95
C ASP A 259 -8.99 -1.10 18.80
N THR A 260 -8.30 0.05 18.82
CA THR A 260 -7.04 0.20 19.55
C THR A 260 -7.28 0.22 21.05
N GLU A 261 -6.56 -0.62 21.79
CA GLU A 261 -6.63 -0.69 23.25
C GLU A 261 -5.29 -0.36 23.89
N TYR A 262 -5.33 0.20 25.11
CA TYR A 262 -4.11 0.44 25.89
C TYR A 262 -3.50 -0.88 26.34
N GLU A 263 -2.22 -1.07 26.04
CA GLU A 263 -1.52 -2.30 26.41
C GLU A 263 -0.63 -2.11 27.65
N ARG A 264 0.29 -1.14 27.58
CA ARG A 264 1.22 -0.87 28.68
C ARG A 264 1.90 0.48 28.56
N GLN A 265 2.46 0.93 29.68
CA GLN A 265 3.38 2.06 29.72
C GLN A 265 4.82 1.51 29.61
N ILE A 266 5.55 1.96 28.59
CA ILE A 266 6.94 1.55 28.32
C ILE A 266 7.90 2.36 29.18
N SER A 267 7.64 3.66 29.35
CA SER A 267 8.40 4.56 30.21
C SER A 267 7.52 5.70 30.74
N GLU A 268 8.05 6.59 31.60
CA GLU A 268 7.29 7.75 32.13
C GLU A 268 6.60 8.56 31.02
N ASN A 269 7.18 8.60 29.83
CA ASN A 269 6.75 9.43 28.72
C ASN A 269 6.35 8.61 27.47
N GLU A 270 6.26 7.28 27.57
CA GLU A 270 5.98 6.43 26.42
C GLU A 270 4.91 5.39 26.76
N PHE A 271 3.86 5.36 25.94
CA PHE A 271 2.72 4.48 26.09
C PHE A 271 2.54 3.64 24.84
N GLN A 272 2.19 2.38 25.02
CA GLN A 272 1.95 1.44 23.93
C GLN A 272 0.49 1.03 23.89
N TYR A 273 -0.04 1.01 22.68
CA TYR A 273 -1.38 0.58 22.35
C TYR A 273 -1.33 -0.50 21.26
N TYR A 274 -2.37 -1.33 21.16
CA TYR A 274 -2.44 -2.41 20.18
C TYR A 274 -3.82 -2.46 19.52
N SER A 275 -3.83 -2.70 18.20
CA SER A 275 -5.04 -2.98 17.44
C SER A 275 -5.06 -4.45 17.03
N ASN A 276 -6.14 -5.14 17.37
CA ASN A 276 -6.35 -6.55 17.01
C ASN A 276 -6.69 -6.70 15.52
N VAL A 277 -7.45 -5.77 14.95
CA VAL A 277 -7.87 -5.79 13.54
C VAL A 277 -6.67 -5.56 12.62
N HIS A 278 -5.77 -4.65 13.03
CA HIS A 278 -4.58 -4.31 12.25
C HIS A 278 -3.35 -5.14 12.62
N ASP A 279 -3.40 -5.92 13.70
CA ASP A 279 -2.26 -6.65 14.28
C ASP A 279 -1.02 -5.76 14.39
N LYS A 280 -1.20 -4.57 14.98
CA LYS A 280 -0.17 -3.53 15.00
C LYS A 280 -0.09 -2.84 16.34
N PHE A 281 1.13 -2.58 16.78
CA PHE A 281 1.42 -1.74 17.94
C PHE A 281 1.56 -0.28 17.53
N TYR A 282 1.08 0.61 18.39
CA TYR A 282 1.23 2.05 18.28
C TYR A 282 1.98 2.57 19.51
N SER A 283 2.99 3.42 19.28
CA SER A 283 3.72 4.10 20.34
C SER A 283 3.26 5.56 20.42
N ILE A 284 3.02 6.01 21.65
CA ILE A 284 2.69 7.39 21.99
C ILE A 284 3.82 7.94 22.85
N LEU A 285 4.62 8.84 22.28
CA LEU A 285 5.72 9.52 22.96
C LEU A 285 5.29 10.92 23.39
N VAL A 286 5.56 11.25 24.65
CA VAL A 286 5.18 12.53 25.26
C VAL A 286 6.43 13.33 25.61
N GLN A 287 6.56 14.53 25.06
CA GLN A 287 7.62 15.46 25.41
C GLN A 287 7.03 16.67 26.13
N LYS A 288 7.30 16.77 27.43
CA LYS A 288 6.97 17.96 28.24
C LYS A 288 7.91 19.11 27.88
N LEU A 289 7.37 20.30 27.62
CA LEU A 289 8.14 21.51 27.34
C LEU A 289 8.03 22.50 28.51
N ASN A 290 8.90 23.52 28.53
CA ASN A 290 8.80 24.61 29.53
C ASN A 290 7.43 25.33 29.46
N ILE A 291 6.85 25.40 28.27
CA ILE A 291 5.47 25.87 28.02
C ILE A 291 4.90 24.92 26.97
N GLY A 292 3.86 24.16 27.32
CA GLY A 292 3.22 23.21 26.42
C GLY A 292 3.76 21.78 26.46
N MET A 293 3.37 21.00 25.47
CA MET A 293 3.67 19.57 25.37
C MET A 293 3.59 19.13 23.91
N ILE A 294 4.41 18.16 23.53
CA ILE A 294 4.33 17.47 22.24
C ILE A 294 3.93 16.02 22.50
N ILE A 295 2.93 15.54 21.77
CA ILE A 295 2.57 14.13 21.70
C ILE A 295 2.85 13.65 20.27
N THR A 296 3.67 12.60 20.14
CA THR A 296 3.93 11.94 18.86
C THR A 296 3.31 10.55 18.89
N ILE A 297 2.51 10.27 17.88
CA ILE A 297 1.80 9.01 17.66
C ILE A 297 2.44 8.37 16.43
N SER A 298 2.94 7.15 16.54
CA SER A 298 3.49 6.42 15.40
C SER A 298 3.22 4.93 15.50
N ALA A 299 3.14 4.27 14.36
CA ALA A 299 3.15 2.82 14.33
C ALA A 299 4.54 2.31 14.76
N PHE A 300 4.58 1.29 15.61
CA PHE A 300 5.82 0.65 16.05
C PHE A 300 6.04 -0.62 15.26
N GLU A 301 7.11 -0.68 14.46
CA GLU A 301 7.61 -1.93 13.88
C GLU A 301 8.57 -2.57 14.88
N GLY A 302 7.98 -3.22 15.89
CA GLY A 302 8.74 -4.07 16.78
C GLY A 302 9.14 -5.34 16.04
N SER A 303 10.42 -5.48 15.72
CA SER A 303 10.99 -6.80 15.47
C SER A 303 10.87 -7.60 16.77
N LEU A 304 9.96 -8.57 16.80
CA LEU A 304 9.98 -9.70 17.74
C LEU A 304 10.97 -10.75 17.24
#